data_AF-A0A9N8WZM1-F1
#
_entry.id   AF-A0A9N8WZM1-F1
#
_cell.length_a   1.000
_cell.length_b   1.000
_cell.length_c   1.000
_cell.angle_alpha   90.00
_cell.angle_beta   90.00
_cell.angle_gamma   90.00
#
_symmetry.space_group_name_H-M   'P 1'
#
loop_
_entity.id
_entity.type
_entity.pdbx_description
1 polymer ?
#
loop_
_entity_poly.entity_id
_entity_poly.type
_entity_poly.pdbx_seq_one_letter_code
_entity_poly.pdbx_strand_id
1 'polypeptide(L)'
;MNSQNAASTIETLESASERKRKPRPVSLAENTPVAEAFGILAGSISAEAVRRARALRAKADPEVLHKLRVALRRMRSLYWAFEPLLDRKDYRAQREKFRYLAYAAGKTRDWDVLRDMLLAAISTHELTGSLLQAVDEQRAAALAFSRTTIRNAGIEEMLQSACVSAQQHLELFAPASTLADLAGARVEVAEKALKKRIKRAIRSGHGDYAALHDVRIAGKRLRYLLEFFLPVLDSSHSEKIRRLSEVQEVLGKVNDLVVSETLLRQYSIQLGDSGVTEQAVAFLGARKIQYMNDAHAMLCNLK
;
A
#
# COMPACT_ATOMS: atom_id res chain seq x y z
N MET A 1 -38.15 -3.64 -55.10
CA MET A 1 -37.83 -4.72 -54.13
C MET A 1 -36.82 -5.61 -54.85
N ASN A 2 -35.53 -5.66 -54.53
CA ASN A 2 -34.84 -5.68 -53.25
C ASN A 2 -33.54 -4.87 -53.30
N SER A 3 -33.48 -3.75 -52.57
CA SER A 3 -32.24 -3.01 -52.26
C SER A 3 -31.65 -3.46 -50.91
N GLN A 4 -31.80 -4.75 -50.55
CA GLN A 4 -31.40 -5.27 -49.23
C GLN A 4 -30.12 -6.11 -49.22
N ASN A 5 -29.45 -6.34 -50.36
CA ASN A 5 -28.28 -7.23 -50.41
C ASN A 5 -26.92 -6.56 -50.67
N ALA A 6 -26.84 -5.22 -50.66
CA ALA A 6 -25.55 -4.51 -50.77
C ALA A 6 -25.05 -3.94 -49.44
N ALA A 7 -25.92 -3.84 -48.42
CA ALA A 7 -25.57 -3.31 -47.09
C ALA A 7 -24.98 -4.38 -46.15
N SER A 8 -25.24 -5.67 -46.39
CA SER A 8 -24.78 -6.75 -45.50
C SER A 8 -23.34 -7.23 -45.76
N THR A 9 -22.70 -6.77 -46.84
CA THR A 9 -21.30 -7.15 -47.17
C THR A 9 -20.27 -6.14 -46.65
N ILE A 10 -20.70 -4.92 -46.28
CA ILE A 10 -19.83 -3.90 -45.68
C ILE A 10 -19.74 -4.08 -44.14
N GLU A 11 -20.79 -4.60 -43.51
CA GLU A 11 -20.79 -4.95 -42.07
C GLU A 11 -19.91 -6.17 -41.72
N THR A 12 -19.46 -6.95 -42.70
CA THR A 12 -18.59 -8.12 -42.47
C THR A 12 -17.09 -7.81 -42.58
N LEU A 13 -16.71 -6.60 -42.99
CA LEU A 13 -15.30 -6.20 -43.15
C LEU A 13 -14.82 -5.16 -42.11
N GLU A 14 -15.71 -4.46 -41.42
CA GLU A 14 -15.34 -3.58 -40.28
C GLU A 14 -15.25 -4.32 -38.94
N SER A 15 -15.85 -5.51 -38.82
CA SER A 15 -15.78 -6.34 -37.60
C SER A 15 -14.46 -7.11 -37.42
N ALA A 16 -13.52 -6.99 -38.36
CA ALA A 16 -12.18 -7.62 -38.30
C ALA A 16 -11.06 -6.65 -37.87
N SER A 17 -11.30 -5.34 -37.82
CA SER A 17 -10.27 -4.31 -37.56
C SER A 17 -10.17 -3.86 -36.09
N GLU A 18 -11.11 -4.26 -35.22
CA GLU A 18 -11.06 -3.99 -33.78
C GLU A 18 -10.76 -5.25 -32.97
N ARG A 19 -9.84 -6.08 -33.47
CA ARG A 19 -9.06 -6.94 -32.58
C ARG A 19 -8.24 -6.02 -31.70
N LYS A 20 -8.79 -5.67 -30.53
CA LYS A 20 -8.13 -5.11 -29.35
C LYS A 20 -6.67 -5.53 -29.38
N ARG A 21 -5.79 -4.65 -29.89
CA ARG A 21 -4.37 -4.72 -29.61
C ARG A 21 -4.28 -4.45 -28.11
N LYS A 22 -4.48 -5.49 -27.29
CA LYS A 22 -3.96 -5.51 -25.93
C LYS A 22 -2.53 -5.04 -26.07
N PRO A 23 -2.11 -3.92 -25.45
CA PRO A 23 -0.72 -3.53 -25.50
C PRO A 23 0.08 -4.76 -25.09
N ARG A 24 1.06 -5.16 -25.92
CA ARG A 24 2.00 -6.23 -25.56
C ARG A 24 2.46 -5.90 -24.14
N PRO A 25 2.29 -6.78 -23.15
CA PRO A 25 2.87 -6.52 -21.84
C PRO A 25 4.36 -6.37 -22.10
N VAL A 26 4.88 -5.17 -21.87
CA VAL A 26 6.32 -4.93 -21.91
C VAL A 26 6.88 -5.81 -20.79
N SER A 27 7.36 -6.98 -21.18
CA SER A 27 7.83 -7.99 -20.23
C SER A 27 9.20 -7.53 -19.75
N LEU A 28 9.33 -7.32 -18.44
CA LEU A 28 10.63 -7.12 -17.83
C LEU A 28 11.45 -8.39 -18.04
N ALA A 29 12.65 -8.24 -18.61
CA ALA A 29 13.63 -9.30 -18.80
C ALA A 29 14.86 -9.02 -17.92
N GLU A 30 15.69 -10.04 -17.69
CA GLU A 30 16.87 -9.92 -16.82
C GLU A 30 17.81 -8.78 -17.25
N ASN A 31 18.05 -8.67 -18.55
CA ASN A 31 18.92 -7.66 -19.16
C ASN A 31 18.21 -6.31 -19.42
N THR A 32 16.96 -6.13 -19.01
CA THR A 32 16.26 -4.84 -19.17
C THR A 32 17.05 -3.75 -18.42
N PRO A 33 17.44 -2.64 -19.08
CA PRO A 33 18.09 -1.51 -18.41
C PRO A 33 17.23 -0.98 -17.26
N VAL A 34 17.87 -0.61 -16.14
CA VAL A 34 17.15 -0.14 -14.94
C VAL A 34 16.23 1.05 -15.21
N ALA A 35 16.59 1.94 -16.13
CA ALA A 35 15.77 3.10 -16.49
C ALA A 35 14.45 2.67 -17.18
N GLU A 36 14.53 1.76 -18.15
CA GLU A 36 13.37 1.21 -18.84
C GLU A 36 12.47 0.45 -17.85
N ALA A 37 13.07 -0.40 -17.01
CA ALA A 37 12.36 -1.14 -15.99
C ALA A 37 11.62 -0.22 -15.00
N PHE A 38 12.28 0.86 -14.56
CA PHE A 38 11.66 1.87 -13.71
C PHE A 38 10.49 2.54 -14.42
N GLY A 39 10.65 2.96 -15.68
CA GLY A 39 9.60 3.60 -16.48
C GLY A 39 8.34 2.72 -16.58
N ILE A 40 8.50 1.42 -16.86
CA ILE A 40 7.39 0.46 -16.95
C ILE A 40 6.68 0.32 -15.60
N LEU A 41 7.44 0.05 -14.53
CA LEU A 41 6.89 -0.18 -13.19
C LEU A 41 6.22 1.09 -12.62
N ALA A 42 6.92 2.22 -12.68
CA ALA A 42 6.46 3.50 -12.18
C ALA A 42 5.27 4.01 -12.99
N GLY A 43 5.30 3.87 -14.33
CA GLY A 43 4.20 4.26 -15.21
C GLY A 43 2.89 3.54 -14.87
N SER A 44 2.95 2.22 -14.63
CA SER A 44 1.78 1.43 -14.23
C SER A 44 1.20 1.87 -12.87
N ILE A 45 2.06 2.07 -11.86
CA ILE A 45 1.65 2.51 -10.52
C ILE A 45 1.11 3.95 -10.56
N SER A 46 1.77 4.84 -11.31
CA SER A 46 1.37 6.23 -11.49
C SER A 46 0.00 6.32 -12.15
N ALA A 47 -0.21 5.58 -13.24
CA ALA A 47 -1.51 5.54 -13.93
C ALA A 47 -2.63 5.06 -13.01
N GLU A 48 -2.39 4.06 -12.15
CA GLU A 48 -3.38 3.64 -11.15
C GLU A 48 -3.66 4.73 -10.11
N ALA A 49 -2.62 5.37 -9.56
CA ALA A 49 -2.80 6.46 -8.61
C ALA A 49 -3.60 7.63 -9.21
N VAL A 50 -3.29 8.03 -10.45
CA VAL A 50 -4.02 9.09 -11.17
C VAL A 50 -5.47 8.70 -11.42
N ARG A 51 -5.74 7.46 -11.86
CA ARG A 51 -7.12 6.96 -12.03
C ARG A 51 -7.91 7.06 -10.73
N ARG A 52 -7.33 6.62 -9.60
CA ARG A 52 -8.00 6.69 -8.29
C ARG A 52 -8.20 8.12 -7.82
N ALA A 53 -7.21 8.99 -7.99
CA ALA A 53 -7.34 10.40 -7.64
C ALA A 53 -8.46 11.09 -8.45
N ARG A 54 -8.55 10.83 -9.76
CA ARG A 54 -9.62 11.34 -10.62
C ARG A 54 -11.01 10.80 -10.26
N ALA A 55 -11.07 9.57 -9.76
CA ALA A 55 -12.32 8.94 -9.31
C ALA A 55 -12.86 9.50 -7.99
N LEU A 56 -12.10 10.34 -7.25
CA LEU A 56 -12.53 10.93 -5.97
C LEU A 56 -13.61 12.04 -6.08
N ARG A 57 -14.39 12.08 -7.16
CA ARG A 57 -15.47 13.06 -7.36
C ARG A 57 -16.62 12.83 -6.37
N ALA A 58 -17.23 13.92 -5.89
CA ALA A 58 -18.43 14.12 -5.05
C ALA A 58 -18.91 13.01 -4.06
N LYS A 59 -19.07 11.75 -4.49
CA LYS A 59 -19.56 10.60 -3.71
C LYS A 59 -18.62 9.38 -3.77
N ALA A 60 -17.31 9.61 -3.77
CA ALA A 60 -16.35 8.52 -3.93
C ALA A 60 -16.39 7.53 -2.76
N ASP A 61 -16.50 6.25 -3.12
CA ASP A 61 -16.40 5.09 -2.24
C ASP A 61 -15.08 5.15 -1.43
N PRO A 62 -15.10 4.93 -0.11
CA PRO A 62 -13.90 4.75 0.73
C PRO A 62 -12.84 3.83 0.11
N GLU A 63 -13.25 2.85 -0.68
CA GLU A 63 -12.35 1.94 -1.40
C GLU A 63 -11.47 2.66 -2.44
N VAL A 64 -11.91 3.79 -3.00
CA VAL A 64 -11.09 4.61 -3.92
C VAL A 64 -9.90 5.21 -3.18
N LEU A 65 -10.11 5.75 -1.97
CA LEU A 65 -9.03 6.27 -1.12
C LEU A 65 -8.09 5.15 -0.68
N HIS A 66 -8.63 3.98 -0.36
CA HIS A 66 -7.84 2.80 -0.03
C HIS A 66 -6.90 2.42 -1.18
N LYS A 67 -7.43 2.26 -2.39
CA LYS A 67 -6.64 1.92 -3.59
C LYS A 67 -5.62 3.01 -3.93
N LEU A 68 -5.96 4.28 -3.77
CA LEU A 68 -4.99 5.39 -3.93
C LEU A 68 -3.85 5.29 -2.91
N ARG A 69 -4.16 5.05 -1.63
CA ARG A 69 -3.15 4.83 -0.58
C ARG A 69 -2.25 3.64 -0.92
N VAL A 70 -2.81 2.54 -1.43
CA VAL A 70 -2.03 1.37 -1.87
C VAL A 70 -1.08 1.76 -3.02
N ALA A 71 -1.55 2.44 -4.05
CA ALA A 71 -0.71 2.88 -5.18
C ALA A 71 0.44 3.80 -4.73
N LEU A 72 0.16 4.80 -3.89
CA LEU A 72 1.18 5.71 -3.35
C LEU A 72 2.21 4.99 -2.46
N ARG A 73 1.79 3.98 -1.68
CA ARG A 73 2.71 3.14 -0.91
C ARG A 73 3.58 2.28 -1.81
N ARG A 74 3.02 1.71 -2.89
CA ARG A 74 3.79 0.97 -3.89
C ARG A 74 4.81 1.87 -4.57
N MET A 75 4.44 3.11 -4.94
CA MET A 75 5.37 4.09 -5.50
C MET A 75 6.53 4.39 -4.54
N ARG A 76 6.26 4.59 -3.24
CA ARG A 76 7.33 4.77 -2.22
C ARG A 76 8.26 3.57 -2.08
N SER A 77 7.73 2.36 -2.23
CA SER A 77 8.50 1.13 -2.19
C SER A 77 9.33 0.96 -3.46
N LEU A 78 8.81 1.35 -4.62
CA LEU A 78 9.55 1.35 -5.88
C LEU A 78 10.73 2.33 -5.82
N TYR A 79 10.52 3.56 -5.34
CA TYR A 79 11.61 4.51 -5.11
C TYR A 79 12.65 3.97 -4.13
N TRP A 80 12.21 3.25 -3.10
CA TRP A 80 13.14 2.58 -2.20
C TRP A 80 13.89 1.44 -2.91
N ALA A 81 13.28 0.70 -3.82
CA ALA A 81 13.97 -0.34 -4.58
C ALA A 81 15.12 0.23 -5.43
N PHE A 82 14.88 1.36 -6.10
CA PHE A 82 15.85 2.04 -6.97
C PHE A 82 16.75 3.05 -6.23
N GLU A 83 16.58 3.24 -4.92
CA GLU A 83 17.32 4.20 -4.09
C GLU A 83 18.84 4.24 -4.36
N PRO A 84 19.57 3.12 -4.52
CA PRO A 84 21.02 3.18 -4.74
C PRO A 84 21.44 3.86 -6.05
N LEU A 85 20.52 3.95 -7.02
CA LEU A 85 20.77 4.46 -8.37
C LEU A 85 20.11 5.82 -8.63
N LEU A 86 19.33 6.33 -7.66
CA LEU A 86 18.64 7.62 -7.76
C LEU A 86 19.45 8.72 -7.07
N ASP A 87 19.28 9.96 -7.53
CA ASP A 87 19.77 11.12 -6.80
C ASP A 87 19.20 11.15 -5.38
N ARG A 88 20.07 11.34 -4.38
CA ARG A 88 19.70 11.25 -2.96
C ARG A 88 18.73 12.35 -2.54
N LYS A 89 18.87 13.55 -3.09
CA LYS A 89 18.04 14.71 -2.74
C LYS A 89 16.64 14.51 -3.32
N ASP A 90 16.55 14.15 -4.60
CA ASP A 90 15.29 13.90 -5.28
C ASP A 90 14.58 12.68 -4.70
N TYR A 91 15.28 11.59 -4.44
CA TYR A 91 14.74 10.41 -3.75
C TYR A 91 14.05 10.79 -2.43
N ARG A 92 14.71 11.59 -1.57
CA ARG A 92 14.16 12.02 -0.29
C ARG A 92 12.93 12.90 -0.49
N ALA A 93 13.02 13.89 -1.38
CA ALA A 93 11.93 14.82 -1.66
C ALA A 93 10.68 14.09 -2.19
N GLN A 94 10.83 13.20 -3.16
CA GLN A 94 9.71 12.48 -3.75
C GLN A 94 9.09 11.47 -2.78
N ARG A 95 9.91 10.70 -2.04
CA ARG A 95 9.36 9.76 -1.03
C ARG A 95 8.62 10.46 0.10
N GLU A 96 9.02 11.66 0.45
CA GLU A 96 8.33 12.48 1.44
C GLU A 96 6.98 12.98 0.92
N LYS A 97 6.91 13.49 -0.31
CA LYS A 97 5.64 13.84 -0.97
C LYS A 97 4.68 12.65 -1.03
N PHE A 98 5.15 11.50 -1.49
CA PHE A 98 4.32 10.29 -1.54
C PHE A 98 3.92 9.82 -0.14
N ARG A 99 4.76 10.02 0.88
CA ARG A 99 4.43 9.69 2.28
C ARG A 99 3.27 10.55 2.75
N TYR A 100 3.34 11.85 2.53
CA TYR A 100 2.31 12.80 2.89
C TYR A 100 0.97 12.46 2.21
N LEU A 101 0.97 12.17 0.91
CA LEU A 101 -0.26 11.80 0.20
C LEU A 101 -0.81 10.44 0.64
N ALA A 102 0.04 9.44 0.86
CA ALA A 102 -0.40 8.14 1.35
C ALA A 102 -0.99 8.23 2.78
N TYR A 103 -0.47 9.16 3.59
CA TYR A 103 -1.03 9.49 4.90
C TYR A 103 -2.39 10.19 4.76
N ALA A 104 -2.49 11.19 3.89
CA ALA A 104 -3.75 11.90 3.64
C ALA A 104 -4.84 10.96 3.13
N ALA A 105 -4.55 10.10 2.15
CA ALA A 105 -5.47 9.08 1.66
C ALA A 105 -5.78 7.98 2.69
N GLY A 106 -5.00 7.91 3.78
CA GLY A 106 -5.11 6.89 4.80
C GLY A 106 -5.98 7.23 6.00
N LYS A 107 -6.18 8.52 6.29
CA LYS A 107 -6.89 8.95 7.51
C LYS A 107 -8.29 8.35 7.64
N THR A 108 -9.07 8.32 6.56
CA THR A 108 -10.42 7.71 6.59
C THR A 108 -10.37 6.24 6.94
N ARG A 109 -9.41 5.48 6.40
CA ARG A 109 -9.30 4.04 6.66
C ARG A 109 -9.00 3.75 8.12
N ASP A 110 -8.21 4.58 8.77
CA ASP A 110 -7.88 4.39 10.18
C ASP A 110 -9.16 4.50 11.05
N TRP A 111 -10.10 5.39 10.68
CA TRP A 111 -11.44 5.47 11.28
C TRP A 111 -12.38 4.34 10.85
N ASP A 112 -12.35 3.91 9.58
CA ASP A 112 -13.12 2.74 9.11
C ASP A 112 -12.76 1.50 9.94
N VAL A 113 -11.47 1.25 10.16
CA VAL A 113 -10.98 0.12 10.97
C VAL A 113 -11.51 0.21 12.41
N LEU A 114 -11.38 1.37 13.06
CA LEU A 114 -11.87 1.56 14.42
C LEU A 114 -13.39 1.30 14.49
N ARG A 115 -14.14 1.87 13.55
CA ARG A 115 -15.60 1.69 13.46
C ARG A 115 -15.98 0.22 13.28
N ASP A 116 -15.30 -0.50 12.39
CA ASP A 116 -15.53 -1.94 12.16
C ASP A 116 -15.27 -2.76 13.44
N MET A 117 -14.20 -2.44 14.18
CA MET A 117 -13.86 -3.10 15.45
C MET A 117 -14.91 -2.83 16.54
N LEU A 118 -15.41 -1.60 16.64
CA LEU A 118 -16.45 -1.24 17.60
C LEU A 118 -17.79 -1.91 17.25
N LEU A 119 -18.18 -1.94 15.98
CA LEU A 119 -19.39 -2.64 15.54
C LEU A 119 -19.35 -4.13 15.85
N ALA A 120 -18.20 -4.77 15.63
CA ALA A 120 -18.00 -6.18 15.99
C ALA A 120 -18.16 -6.39 17.50
N ALA A 121 -17.59 -5.51 18.34
CA ALA A 121 -17.69 -5.57 19.80
C ALA A 121 -19.11 -5.31 20.33
N ILE A 122 -19.86 -4.42 19.68
CA ILE A 122 -21.26 -4.14 20.03
C ILE A 122 -22.14 -5.34 19.68
N SER A 123 -21.88 -5.98 18.54
CA SER A 123 -22.62 -7.17 18.08
C SER A 123 -22.42 -8.36 19.01
N THR A 124 -21.30 -8.42 19.73
CA THR A 124 -20.98 -9.43 20.76
C THR A 124 -21.34 -8.98 22.18
N HIS A 125 -22.01 -7.84 22.33
CA HIS A 125 -22.37 -7.23 23.63
C HIS A 125 -21.16 -6.92 24.54
N GLU A 126 -19.96 -6.78 23.99
CA GLU A 126 -18.73 -6.42 24.71
C GLU A 126 -18.62 -4.90 24.94
N LEU A 127 -19.27 -4.08 24.11
CA LEU A 127 -19.31 -2.62 24.21
C LEU A 127 -20.71 -2.06 23.90
N THR A 128 -20.97 -0.83 24.35
CA THR A 128 -22.18 -0.07 23.99
C THR A 128 -21.97 0.77 22.72
N GLY A 129 -23.06 1.10 22.03
CA GLY A 129 -23.01 1.81 20.74
C GLY A 129 -22.84 3.33 20.82
N SER A 130 -22.68 3.91 22.01
CA SER A 130 -22.69 5.37 22.21
C SER A 130 -21.54 6.10 21.53
N LEU A 131 -20.39 5.45 21.28
CA LEU A 131 -19.26 6.04 20.57
C LEU A 131 -19.45 6.11 19.04
N LEU A 132 -20.37 5.32 18.46
CA LEU A 132 -20.43 5.15 17.00
C LEU A 132 -20.75 6.45 16.27
N GLN A 133 -21.67 7.26 16.81
CA GLN A 133 -22.01 8.53 16.18
C GLN A 133 -20.80 9.47 16.13
N ALA A 134 -20.09 9.65 17.25
CA ALA A 134 -18.91 10.50 17.30
C ALA A 134 -17.78 9.96 16.41
N VAL A 135 -17.59 8.64 16.34
CA VAL A 135 -16.66 7.99 15.40
C VAL A 135 -17.05 8.27 13.94
N ASP A 136 -18.34 8.22 13.60
CA ASP A 136 -18.84 8.52 12.25
C ASP A 136 -18.64 10.00 11.87
N GLU A 137 -18.78 10.92 12.83
CA GLU A 137 -18.48 12.34 12.65
C GLU A 137 -16.98 12.58 12.39
N GLN A 138 -16.09 11.96 13.19
CA GLN A 138 -14.64 12.06 12.97
C GLN A 138 -14.21 11.42 11.64
N ARG A 139 -14.83 10.30 11.28
CA ARG A 139 -14.63 9.64 9.99
C ARG A 139 -15.04 10.55 8.83
N ALA A 140 -16.17 11.24 8.92
CA ALA A 140 -16.64 12.20 7.91
C ALA A 140 -15.67 13.39 7.78
N ALA A 141 -15.18 13.93 8.89
CA ALA A 141 -14.16 14.98 8.91
C ALA A 141 -12.85 14.51 8.26
N ALA A 142 -12.39 13.29 8.57
CA ALA A 142 -11.22 12.69 7.95
C ALA A 142 -11.39 12.51 6.43
N LEU A 143 -12.56 12.07 5.98
CA LEU A 143 -12.89 11.96 4.56
C LEU A 143 -12.85 13.32 3.85
N ALA A 144 -13.42 14.37 4.46
CA ALA A 144 -13.38 15.72 3.91
C ALA A 144 -11.94 16.26 3.79
N PHE A 145 -11.12 16.02 4.82
CA PHE A 145 -9.69 16.33 4.79
C PHE A 145 -8.95 15.60 3.67
N SER A 146 -9.12 14.27 3.56
CA SER A 146 -8.48 13.45 2.54
C SER A 146 -8.84 13.93 1.14
N ARG A 147 -10.11 14.19 0.88
CA ARG A 147 -10.59 14.65 -0.44
C ARG A 147 -10.01 16.02 -0.82
N THR A 148 -10.03 16.97 0.12
CA THR A 148 -9.48 18.31 -0.12
C THR A 148 -7.98 18.25 -0.38
N THR A 149 -7.24 17.52 0.45
CA THR A 149 -5.78 17.37 0.32
C THR A 149 -5.41 16.72 -1.01
N ILE A 150 -6.07 15.61 -1.37
CA ILE A 150 -5.77 14.88 -2.60
C ILE A 150 -6.13 15.68 -3.86
N ARG A 151 -7.26 16.39 -3.85
CA ARG A 151 -7.67 17.25 -4.97
C ARG A 151 -6.68 18.39 -5.20
N ASN A 152 -6.20 19.01 -4.12
CA ASN A 152 -5.32 20.17 -4.21
C ASN A 152 -3.84 19.78 -4.43
N ALA A 153 -3.50 18.49 -4.38
CA ALA A 153 -2.11 18.04 -4.43
C ALA A 153 -1.49 17.97 -5.82
N GLY A 154 -2.26 18.14 -6.91
CA GLY A 154 -1.74 17.99 -8.27
C GLY A 154 -1.06 16.64 -8.52
N ILE A 155 -1.68 15.54 -8.05
CA ILE A 155 -1.06 14.19 -8.02
C ILE A 155 -0.53 13.75 -9.38
N GLU A 156 -1.24 14.07 -10.45
CA GLU A 156 -0.86 13.69 -11.81
C GLU A 156 0.44 14.34 -12.25
N GLU A 157 0.51 15.68 -12.18
CA GLU A 157 1.72 16.44 -12.52
C GLU A 157 2.88 16.05 -11.62
N MET A 158 2.64 15.87 -10.31
CA MET A 158 3.66 15.42 -9.37
C MET A 158 4.23 14.05 -9.76
N LEU A 159 3.37 13.06 -10.00
CA LEU A 159 3.83 11.71 -10.34
C LEU A 159 4.52 11.68 -11.69
N GLN A 160 4.01 12.40 -12.69
CA GLN A 160 4.63 12.50 -14.01
C GLN A 160 6.02 13.12 -13.91
N SER A 161 6.15 14.26 -13.24
CA SER A 161 7.44 14.93 -13.01
C SER A 161 8.42 14.02 -12.27
N ALA A 162 7.97 13.34 -11.22
CA ALA A 162 8.80 12.42 -10.44
C ALA A 162 9.29 11.23 -11.28
N CYS A 163 8.40 10.61 -12.07
CA CYS A 163 8.74 9.49 -12.94
C CYS A 163 9.74 9.89 -14.03
N VAL A 164 9.51 11.01 -14.72
CA VAL A 164 10.39 11.49 -15.79
C VAL A 164 11.78 11.82 -15.24
N SER A 165 11.84 12.57 -14.14
CA SER A 165 13.12 12.95 -13.50
C SER A 165 13.91 11.72 -13.05
N ALA A 166 13.27 10.75 -12.40
CA ALA A 166 13.93 9.52 -11.97
C ALA A 166 14.42 8.67 -13.15
N GLN A 167 13.61 8.55 -14.21
CA GLN A 167 14.00 7.80 -15.40
C GLN A 167 15.20 8.44 -16.12
N GLN A 168 15.17 9.76 -16.35
CA GLN A 168 16.28 10.48 -16.96
C GLN A 168 17.58 10.36 -16.13
N HIS A 169 17.48 10.43 -14.81
CA HIS A 169 18.63 10.21 -13.94
C HIS A 169 19.20 8.79 -14.11
N LEU A 170 18.36 7.76 -14.16
CA LEU A 170 18.80 6.38 -14.36
C LEU A 170 19.44 6.18 -15.74
N GLU A 171 18.92 6.83 -16.80
CA GLU A 171 19.51 6.79 -18.15
C GLU A 171 20.92 7.42 -18.18
N LEU A 172 21.12 8.52 -17.45
CA LEU A 172 22.39 9.23 -17.43
C LEU A 172 23.45 8.59 -16.52
N PHE A 173 23.05 8.12 -15.34
CA PHE A 173 23.99 7.71 -14.28
C PHE A 173 24.05 6.22 -14.00
N ALA A 174 23.13 5.42 -14.55
CA ALA A 174 23.13 3.96 -14.42
C ALA A 174 22.88 3.22 -15.77
N PRO A 175 23.47 3.65 -16.91
CA PRO A 175 23.14 3.10 -18.23
C PRO A 175 23.51 1.63 -18.40
N ALA A 176 24.53 1.15 -17.67
CA ALA A 176 25.00 -0.23 -17.73
C ALA A 176 24.34 -1.16 -16.69
N SER A 177 23.52 -0.62 -15.77
CA SER A 177 22.88 -1.43 -14.74
C SER A 177 21.66 -2.17 -15.29
N THR A 178 21.59 -3.47 -15.02
CA THR A 178 20.44 -4.31 -15.41
C THR A 178 19.45 -4.46 -14.26
N LEU A 179 18.21 -4.83 -14.61
CA LEU A 179 17.19 -5.12 -13.62
C LEU A 179 17.55 -6.34 -12.75
N ALA A 180 18.17 -7.38 -13.32
CA ALA A 180 18.59 -8.57 -12.58
C ALA A 180 19.62 -8.23 -11.49
N ASP A 181 20.65 -7.44 -11.81
CA ASP A 181 21.69 -7.02 -10.85
C ASP A 181 21.08 -6.24 -9.68
N LEU A 182 20.20 -5.27 -10.00
CA LEU A 182 19.50 -4.49 -8.99
C LEU A 182 18.59 -5.39 -8.14
N ALA A 183 17.83 -6.28 -8.77
CA ALA A 183 16.90 -7.18 -8.07
C ALA A 183 17.64 -8.07 -7.07
N GLY A 184 18.70 -8.76 -7.50
CA GLY A 184 19.51 -9.63 -6.64
C GLY A 184 20.06 -8.88 -5.43
N ALA A 185 20.73 -7.74 -5.66
CA ALA A 185 21.33 -6.95 -4.60
C ALA A 185 20.28 -6.41 -3.60
N ARG A 186 19.13 -5.93 -4.08
CA ARG A 186 18.08 -5.37 -3.20
C ARG A 186 17.34 -6.44 -2.42
N VAL A 187 17.06 -7.59 -3.04
CA VAL A 187 16.43 -8.73 -2.36
C VAL A 187 17.32 -9.22 -1.24
N GLU A 188 18.62 -9.44 -1.49
CA GLU A 188 19.55 -9.90 -0.46
C GLU A 188 19.61 -8.95 0.75
N VAL A 189 19.71 -7.64 0.51
CA VAL A 189 19.69 -6.62 1.56
C VAL A 189 18.38 -6.65 2.35
N ALA A 190 17.24 -6.76 1.66
CA ALA A 190 15.92 -6.79 2.30
C ALA A 190 15.71 -8.04 3.15
N GLU A 191 16.16 -9.20 2.67
CA GLU A 191 16.10 -10.47 3.40
C GLU A 191 16.96 -10.47 4.66
N LYS A 192 18.22 -10.03 4.55
CA LYS A 192 19.12 -9.87 5.71
C LYS A 192 18.49 -8.94 6.76
N ALA A 193 17.92 -7.82 6.30
CA ALA A 193 17.30 -6.84 7.19
C ALA A 193 16.00 -7.36 7.83
N LEU A 194 15.20 -8.18 7.14
CA LEU A 194 14.04 -8.85 7.70
C LEU A 194 14.45 -9.90 8.74
N LYS A 195 15.40 -10.77 8.40
CA LYS A 195 15.94 -11.81 9.30
C LYS A 195 16.47 -11.20 10.60
N LYS A 196 17.21 -10.09 10.52
CA LYS A 196 17.71 -9.36 11.70
C LYS A 196 16.57 -8.86 12.60
N ARG A 197 15.49 -8.32 12.02
CA ARG A 197 14.34 -7.80 12.76
C ARG A 197 13.49 -8.91 13.37
N ILE A 198 13.31 -10.03 12.67
CA ILE A 198 12.65 -11.23 13.23
C ILE A 198 13.42 -11.72 14.46
N LYS A 199 14.75 -11.89 14.34
CA LYS A 199 15.60 -12.27 15.48
C LYS A 199 15.55 -11.26 16.64
N ARG A 200 15.36 -9.97 16.37
CA ARG A 200 15.17 -8.95 17.42
C ARG A 200 13.82 -9.12 18.10
N ALA A 201 12.73 -9.22 17.33
CA ALA A 201 11.37 -9.37 17.85
C ALA A 201 11.22 -10.64 18.70
N ILE A 202 11.81 -11.76 18.28
CA ILE A 202 11.80 -13.00 19.08
C ILE A 202 12.50 -12.79 20.42
N ARG A 203 13.67 -12.15 20.43
CA ARG A 203 14.47 -11.91 21.64
C ARG A 203 13.84 -10.88 22.59
N SER A 204 13.14 -9.88 22.08
CA SER A 204 12.44 -8.88 22.91
C SER A 204 11.22 -9.45 23.64
N GLY A 205 10.75 -10.64 23.27
CA GLY A 205 9.53 -11.23 23.82
C GLY A 205 8.25 -10.66 23.21
N HIS A 206 7.11 -11.15 23.70
CA HIS A 206 5.79 -10.90 23.12
C HIS A 206 5.22 -9.49 23.37
N GLY A 207 5.81 -8.70 24.27
CA GLY A 207 5.37 -7.34 24.61
C GLY A 207 5.92 -6.20 23.75
N ASP A 208 6.89 -6.45 22.86
CA ASP A 208 7.58 -5.40 22.11
C ASP A 208 6.90 -5.09 20.77
N TYR A 209 5.89 -4.21 20.81
CA TYR A 209 5.21 -3.73 19.60
C TYR A 209 6.19 -3.08 18.61
N ALA A 210 7.19 -2.34 19.08
CA ALA A 210 8.13 -1.65 18.21
C ALA A 210 8.96 -2.67 17.40
N ALA A 211 9.32 -3.81 17.98
CA ALA A 211 9.97 -4.89 17.25
C ALA A 211 9.05 -5.56 16.22
N LEU A 212 7.79 -5.84 16.57
CA LEU A 212 6.80 -6.38 15.62
C LEU A 212 6.53 -5.40 14.46
N HIS A 213 6.45 -4.10 14.75
CA HIS A 213 6.27 -3.04 13.77
C HIS A 213 7.46 -2.96 12.79
N ASP A 214 8.68 -3.11 13.29
CA ASP A 214 9.88 -3.17 12.45
C ASP A 214 9.86 -4.38 11.51
N VAL A 215 9.47 -5.55 11.99
CA VAL A 215 9.28 -6.75 11.16
C VAL A 215 8.24 -6.49 10.09
N ARG A 216 7.11 -5.86 10.45
CA ARG A 216 6.05 -5.46 9.50
C ARG A 216 6.60 -4.55 8.40
N ILE A 217 7.35 -3.51 8.74
CA ILE A 217 7.94 -2.59 7.76
C ILE A 217 8.89 -3.35 6.82
N ALA A 218 9.77 -4.18 7.38
CA ALA A 218 10.75 -4.92 6.58
C ALA A 218 10.10 -5.97 5.68
N GLY A 219 9.12 -6.69 6.19
CA GLY A 219 8.36 -7.68 5.42
C GLY A 219 7.59 -7.05 4.27
N LYS A 220 6.97 -5.88 4.46
CA LYS A 220 6.35 -5.12 3.35
C LYS A 220 7.36 -4.70 2.30
N ARG A 221 8.54 -4.25 2.70
CA ARG A 221 9.60 -3.85 1.75
C ARG A 221 10.04 -5.04 0.91
N LEU A 222 10.33 -6.17 1.55
CA LEU A 222 10.71 -7.40 0.83
C LEU A 222 9.58 -7.87 -0.09
N ARG A 223 8.33 -7.96 0.41
CA ARG A 223 7.19 -8.38 -0.41
C ARG A 223 7.04 -7.51 -1.67
N TYR A 224 7.08 -6.19 -1.54
CA TYR A 224 6.98 -5.31 -2.70
C TYR A 224 8.16 -5.45 -3.67
N LEU A 225 9.40 -5.62 -3.18
CA LEU A 225 10.54 -5.91 -4.05
C LEU A 225 10.31 -7.18 -4.87
N LEU A 226 9.91 -8.26 -4.21
CA LEU A 226 9.64 -9.53 -4.85
C LEU A 226 8.51 -9.39 -5.88
N GLU A 227 7.43 -8.67 -5.55
CA GLU A 227 6.33 -8.41 -6.50
C GLU A 227 6.77 -7.60 -7.72
N PHE A 228 7.65 -6.61 -7.56
CA PHE A 228 8.13 -5.80 -8.68
C PHE A 228 9.09 -6.56 -9.59
N PHE A 229 9.97 -7.38 -8.99
CA PHE A 229 11.07 -8.03 -9.69
C PHE A 229 10.79 -9.51 -10.00
N LEU A 230 9.60 -10.03 -9.66
CA LEU A 230 9.20 -11.40 -9.94
C LEU A 230 9.49 -11.86 -11.38
N PRO A 231 9.31 -11.02 -12.44
CA PRO A 231 9.62 -11.44 -13.81
C PRO A 231 11.09 -11.79 -14.07
N VAL A 232 12.02 -11.34 -13.22
CA VAL A 232 13.47 -11.58 -13.34
C VAL A 232 14.05 -12.34 -12.13
N LEU A 233 13.18 -12.81 -11.23
CA LEU A 233 13.55 -13.64 -10.10
C LEU A 233 13.07 -15.07 -10.34
N ASP A 234 13.70 -16.03 -9.67
CA ASP A 234 13.25 -17.42 -9.73
C ASP A 234 11.82 -17.56 -9.17
N SER A 235 11.08 -18.53 -9.71
CA SER A 235 9.67 -18.75 -9.38
C SER A 235 9.42 -19.12 -7.92
N SER A 236 10.44 -19.59 -7.17
CA SER A 236 10.33 -19.90 -5.75
C SER A 236 9.98 -18.67 -4.90
N HIS A 237 10.27 -17.47 -5.40
CA HIS A 237 9.88 -16.22 -4.77
C HIS A 237 8.37 -16.01 -4.70
N SER A 238 7.57 -16.68 -5.53
CA SER A 238 6.10 -16.64 -5.46
C SER A 238 5.59 -17.19 -4.12
N GLU A 239 6.16 -18.32 -3.69
CA GLU A 239 5.83 -18.93 -2.39
C GLU A 239 6.30 -18.04 -1.23
N LYS A 240 7.44 -17.37 -1.39
CA LYS A 240 7.94 -16.39 -0.40
C LYS A 240 7.00 -15.19 -0.27
N ILE A 241 6.47 -14.66 -1.38
CA ILE A 241 5.46 -13.60 -1.38
C ILE A 241 4.20 -14.05 -0.64
N ARG A 242 3.73 -15.29 -0.88
CA ARG A 242 2.57 -15.87 -0.21
C ARG A 242 2.76 -15.93 1.31
N ARG A 243 3.85 -16.54 1.78
CA ARG A 243 4.20 -16.63 3.21
C ARG A 243 4.37 -15.25 3.86
N LEU A 244 5.03 -14.32 3.18
CA LEU A 244 5.15 -12.94 3.68
C LEU A 244 3.77 -12.30 3.83
N SER A 245 2.84 -12.55 2.92
CA SER A 245 1.49 -11.99 3.00
C SER A 245 0.74 -12.49 4.24
N GLU A 246 0.79 -13.79 4.53
CA GLU A 246 0.20 -14.38 5.75
C GLU A 246 0.74 -13.74 7.03
N VAL A 247 2.07 -13.59 7.13
CA VAL A 247 2.71 -12.91 8.28
C VAL A 247 2.29 -11.44 8.37
N GLN A 248 2.16 -10.77 7.23
CA GLN A 248 1.73 -9.36 7.18
C GLN A 248 0.27 -9.15 7.56
N GLU A 249 -0.61 -10.14 7.40
CA GLU A 249 -2.00 -10.09 7.84
C GLU A 249 -2.08 -10.05 9.37
N VAL A 250 -1.38 -10.94 10.07
CA VAL A 250 -1.36 -10.98 11.54
C VAL A 250 -0.70 -9.72 12.12
N LEU A 251 0.47 -9.33 11.61
CA LEU A 251 1.10 -8.06 12.00
C LEU A 251 0.25 -6.83 11.60
N GLY A 252 -0.64 -6.99 10.62
CA GLY A 252 -1.65 -6.01 10.24
C GLY A 252 -2.64 -5.76 11.35
N LYS A 253 -3.24 -6.82 11.88
CA LYS A 253 -4.22 -6.74 12.97
C LYS A 253 -3.65 -6.05 14.22
N VAL A 254 -2.41 -6.37 14.60
CA VAL A 254 -1.71 -5.69 15.71
C VAL A 254 -1.58 -4.18 15.46
N ASN A 255 -1.13 -3.80 14.25
CA ASN A 255 -0.99 -2.40 13.88
C ASN A 255 -2.32 -1.66 13.89
N ASP A 256 -3.37 -2.31 13.41
CA ASP A 256 -4.71 -1.74 13.29
C ASP A 256 -5.32 -1.50 14.68
N LEU A 257 -5.07 -2.40 15.63
CA LEU A 257 -5.43 -2.21 17.05
C LEU A 257 -4.67 -1.04 17.68
N VAL A 258 -3.36 -0.92 17.46
CA VAL A 258 -2.55 0.20 17.99
C VAL A 258 -3.01 1.54 17.43
N VAL A 259 -3.30 1.62 16.13
CA VAL A 259 -3.80 2.85 15.49
C VAL A 259 -5.18 3.20 16.04
N SER A 260 -6.08 2.22 16.17
CA SER A 260 -7.44 2.42 16.69
C SER A 260 -7.44 2.88 18.15
N GLU A 261 -6.61 2.26 19.01
CA GLU A 261 -6.43 2.70 20.40
C GLU A 261 -5.88 4.14 20.46
N THR A 262 -4.94 4.49 19.57
CA THR A 262 -4.39 5.85 19.48
C THR A 262 -5.46 6.87 19.10
N LEU A 263 -6.35 6.53 18.15
CA LEU A 263 -7.47 7.39 17.77
C LEU A 263 -8.42 7.63 18.94
N LEU A 264 -8.81 6.58 19.68
CA LEU A 264 -9.67 6.72 20.86
C LEU A 264 -9.04 7.64 21.92
N ARG A 265 -7.73 7.48 22.18
CA ARG A 265 -7.01 8.34 23.14
C ARG A 265 -6.84 9.77 22.66
N GLN A 266 -6.52 9.97 21.39
CA GLN A 266 -6.28 11.30 20.82
C GLN A 266 -7.56 12.14 20.73
N TYR A 267 -8.70 11.48 20.46
CA TYR A 267 -9.99 12.15 20.27
C TYR A 267 -10.93 11.93 21.46
N SER A 268 -10.42 11.59 22.65
CA SER A 268 -11.25 11.24 23.81
C SER A 268 -12.26 12.33 24.18
N ILE A 269 -11.85 13.60 24.08
CA ILE A 269 -12.71 14.76 24.35
C ILE A 269 -13.83 14.87 23.31
N GLN A 270 -13.52 14.63 22.03
CA GLN A 270 -14.48 14.72 20.93
C GLN A 270 -15.40 13.50 20.85
N LEU A 271 -14.98 12.36 21.41
CA LEU A 271 -15.76 11.12 21.44
C LEU A 271 -16.80 11.11 22.58
N GLY A 272 -16.71 12.04 23.53
CA GLY A 272 -17.72 12.27 24.55
C GLY A 272 -17.38 11.62 25.89
N ASP A 273 -18.22 10.69 26.35
CA ASP A 273 -18.12 10.07 27.67
C ASP A 273 -16.74 9.40 27.87
N SER A 274 -15.97 9.91 28.84
CA SER A 274 -14.64 9.40 29.18
C SER A 274 -14.70 7.93 29.62
N GLY A 275 -15.73 7.54 30.36
CA GLY A 275 -15.89 6.17 30.85
C GLY A 275 -16.12 5.18 29.72
N VAL A 276 -16.94 5.53 28.73
CA VAL A 276 -17.17 4.67 27.56
C VAL A 276 -15.92 4.59 26.68
N THR A 277 -15.24 5.73 26.49
CA THR A 277 -13.99 5.77 25.72
C THR A 277 -12.91 4.92 26.37
N GLU A 278 -12.77 4.97 27.69
CA GLU A 278 -11.84 4.14 28.46
C GLU A 278 -12.17 2.65 28.36
N GLN A 279 -13.45 2.26 28.40
CA GLN A 279 -13.87 0.88 28.17
C GLN A 279 -13.46 0.38 26.78
N ALA A 280 -13.69 1.18 25.73
CA ALA A 280 -13.29 0.83 24.38
C ALA A 280 -11.76 0.72 24.24
N VAL A 281 -11.00 1.60 24.89
CA VAL A 281 -9.53 1.53 24.95
C VAL A 281 -9.06 0.26 25.66
N ALA A 282 -9.64 -0.09 26.80
CA ALA A 282 -9.30 -1.30 27.54
C ALA A 282 -9.59 -2.56 26.72
N PHE A 283 -10.73 -2.58 26.04
CA PHE A 283 -11.15 -3.64 25.14
C PHE A 283 -10.16 -3.88 23.98
N LEU A 284 -9.80 -2.82 23.25
CA LEU A 284 -8.81 -2.92 22.18
C LEU A 284 -7.42 -3.26 22.73
N GLY A 285 -7.08 -2.80 23.93
CA GLY A 285 -5.84 -3.13 24.64
C GLY A 285 -5.70 -4.63 24.92
N ALA A 286 -6.77 -5.27 25.41
CA ALA A 286 -6.78 -6.71 25.65
C ALA A 286 -6.59 -7.52 24.36
N ARG A 287 -7.32 -7.17 23.30
CA ARG A 287 -7.15 -7.78 21.97
C ARG A 287 -5.74 -7.57 21.41
N LYS A 288 -5.18 -6.38 21.57
CA LYS A 288 -3.81 -6.05 21.13
C LYS A 288 -2.80 -7.00 21.77
N ILE A 289 -2.89 -7.26 23.07
CA ILE A 289 -2.00 -8.20 23.78
C ILE A 289 -2.11 -9.60 23.17
N GLN A 290 -3.34 -10.09 22.97
CA GLN A 290 -3.57 -11.40 22.34
C GLN A 290 -2.92 -11.50 20.96
N TYR A 291 -3.20 -10.54 20.07
CA TYR A 291 -2.63 -10.54 18.71
C TYR A 291 -1.11 -10.36 18.69
N MET A 292 -0.54 -9.65 19.66
CA MET A 292 0.92 -9.55 19.81
C MET A 292 1.54 -10.90 20.21
N ASN A 293 0.88 -11.66 21.09
CA ASN A 293 1.31 -13.01 21.44
C ASN A 293 1.22 -13.95 20.23
N ASP A 294 0.12 -13.91 19.47
CA ASP A 294 -0.05 -14.72 18.25
C ASP A 294 1.01 -14.38 17.20
N ALA A 295 1.29 -13.08 17.00
CA ALA A 295 2.34 -12.63 16.10
C ALA A 295 3.72 -13.11 16.56
N HIS A 296 4.03 -13.07 17.85
CA HIS A 296 5.31 -13.54 18.38
C HIS A 296 5.46 -15.06 18.23
N ALA A 297 4.42 -15.84 18.54
CA ALA A 297 4.40 -17.29 18.35
C ALA A 297 4.60 -17.67 16.88
N MET A 298 3.91 -16.98 15.96
CA MET A 298 4.11 -17.15 14.52
C MET A 298 5.57 -16.88 14.12
N LEU A 299 6.18 -15.79 14.60
CA LEU A 299 7.58 -15.49 14.28
C LEU A 299 8.55 -16.54 14.83
N CYS A 300 8.26 -17.15 15.98
CA CYS A 300 9.06 -18.25 16.53
C CYS A 300 9.03 -19.50 15.64
N ASN A 301 7.89 -19.77 14.99
CA ASN A 301 7.70 -20.90 14.08
C ASN A 301 8.34 -20.71 12.70
N LEU A 302 8.80 -19.49 12.37
CA LEU A 302 9.53 -19.20 11.13
C LEU A 302 11.04 -19.47 11.22
N LYS A 303 11.53 -19.96 12.37
CA LYS A 303 12.95 -20.28 12.58
C LYS A 303 13.39 -21.52 11.82
#